data_AF-A0A1V3X4K0-F1
#
_entry.id   AF-A0A1V3X4K0-F1
#
_cell.length_a   1.000
_cell.length_b   1.000
_cell.length_c   1.000
_cell.angle_alpha   90.00
_cell.angle_beta   90.00
_cell.angle_gamma   90.00
#
_symmetry.space_group_name_H-M   'P 1'
#
loop_
_entity.id
_entity.type
_entity.pdbx_description
1 polymer ?
#
loop_
_entity_poly.entity_id
_entity_poly.type
_entity_poly.pdbx_seq_one_letter_code
_entity_poly.pdbx_strand_id
1 'polypeptide(L)'
;MPAYGADLRPPVVTPPVAPPTPTGPVSGAAVAASASSSPSAGSSLVSPVAKSTSQAAAQNQTTSASAPLTGATVAAAAGAAAGDTGRRTAEQQRLRRIVDAVARQEPALSWAAGLRDDARTTLLVTDLAGGWIPPHVRLPAHLTLLEPATRRRDATVEDLLGAVTVAAVHHPHAYISEAGPDAPALSGDRTARTAPTIDELGPTLIDHVRRQDGLPRVAQAVAIAAVRKYGVPDNEAELLRDKTTEIRQSVLTAYPDHNVTAMGAAIIDTGRCRYAVECASATARITLLR
;
A
#
# COMPACT_ATOMS: atom_id res chain seq x y z
N MET A 1 -20.20 67.90 -26.96
CA MET A 1 -20.92 67.65 -28.24
C MET A 1 -19.99 66.85 -29.15
N PRO A 2 -20.53 65.87 -29.88
CA PRO A 2 -20.05 64.48 -30.01
C PRO A 2 -19.15 64.23 -31.23
N ALA A 3 -18.41 63.13 -31.30
CA ALA A 3 -18.67 61.90 -32.09
C ALA A 3 -17.27 61.25 -32.35
N TYR A 4 -17.00 59.98 -32.61
CA TYR A 4 -17.76 58.85 -33.12
C TYR A 4 -16.85 57.60 -33.01
N GLY A 5 -17.43 56.42 -32.78
CA GLY A 5 -17.01 55.19 -33.46
C GLY A 5 -15.95 54.31 -32.79
N ALA A 6 -16.42 53.17 -32.29
CA ALA A 6 -15.65 51.98 -31.97
C ALA A 6 -15.00 51.35 -33.21
N ASP A 7 -13.79 50.83 -33.06
CA ASP A 7 -13.28 49.73 -33.89
C ASP A 7 -12.63 48.68 -32.98
N LEU A 8 -13.49 47.88 -32.33
CA LEU A 8 -13.11 46.64 -31.66
C LEU A 8 -13.06 45.54 -32.71
N ARG A 9 -11.92 45.39 -33.38
CA ARG A 9 -11.66 44.22 -34.22
C ARG A 9 -11.26 43.04 -33.32
N PRO A 10 -11.99 41.92 -33.33
CA PRO A 10 -11.49 40.68 -32.74
C PRO A 10 -10.37 40.10 -33.63
N PRO A 11 -9.28 39.57 -33.05
CA PRO A 11 -8.33 38.80 -33.84
C PRO A 11 -9.00 37.51 -34.34
N VAL A 12 -8.91 37.30 -35.66
CA VAL A 12 -9.33 36.09 -36.36
C VAL A 12 -8.55 34.89 -35.84
N VAL A 13 -9.27 33.86 -35.41
CA VAL A 13 -8.74 32.53 -35.06
C VAL A 13 -8.49 31.75 -36.35
N THR A 14 -7.23 31.44 -36.64
CA THR A 14 -6.86 30.49 -37.69
C THR A 14 -6.80 29.06 -37.12
N PRO A 15 -7.43 28.06 -37.75
CA PRO A 15 -7.36 26.66 -37.32
C PRO A 15 -5.96 26.06 -37.57
N PRO A 16 -5.52 25.05 -36.79
CA PRO A 16 -4.23 24.41 -36.98
C PRO A 16 -4.18 23.57 -38.27
N VAL A 17 -3.10 23.76 -39.03
CA VAL A 17 -2.73 22.96 -40.20
C VAL A 17 -2.09 21.65 -39.72
N ALA A 18 -2.62 20.52 -40.16
CA ALA A 18 -2.05 19.20 -39.93
C ALA A 18 -0.79 18.98 -40.79
N PRO A 19 0.29 18.37 -40.27
CA PRO A 19 1.43 17.97 -41.09
C PRO A 19 1.13 16.68 -41.88
N PRO A 20 1.67 16.53 -43.10
CA PRO A 20 1.37 15.40 -43.98
C PRO A 20 2.13 14.12 -43.58
N THR A 21 1.47 12.99 -43.77
CA THR A 21 2.04 11.64 -43.76
C THR A 21 2.88 11.38 -45.01
N PRO A 22 4.09 10.80 -44.91
CA PRO A 22 4.77 10.20 -46.05
C PRO A 22 4.53 8.68 -46.13
N THR A 23 3.93 8.25 -47.24
CA THR A 23 3.94 6.88 -47.78
C THR A 23 4.94 6.80 -48.93
N GLY A 24 5.84 5.79 -48.93
CA GLY A 24 6.57 5.35 -50.13
C GLY A 24 7.84 4.52 -49.86
N PRO A 25 8.23 3.56 -50.72
CA PRO A 25 8.86 2.27 -50.35
C PRO A 25 10.31 2.08 -50.86
N VAL A 26 11.08 1.09 -50.34
CA VAL A 26 11.50 -0.19 -51.00
C VAL A 26 12.68 -0.91 -50.30
N SER A 27 12.43 -2.19 -49.99
CA SER A 27 13.23 -3.43 -50.17
C SER A 27 14.70 -3.63 -49.78
N GLY A 28 14.92 -4.77 -49.10
CA GLY A 28 16.07 -5.68 -49.20
C GLY A 28 16.81 -5.86 -47.86
N ALA A 29 16.93 -7.02 -47.20
CA ALA A 29 16.82 -8.41 -47.64
C ALA A 29 16.54 -9.37 -46.44
N ALA A 30 16.24 -10.62 -46.82
CA ALA A 30 15.93 -11.83 -46.03
C ALA A 30 16.96 -12.16 -44.91
N VAL A 31 16.71 -12.98 -43.88
CA VAL A 31 16.33 -14.41 -43.95
C VAL A 31 15.76 -14.94 -42.61
N ALA A 32 14.78 -15.83 -42.75
CA ALA A 32 14.43 -17.03 -41.96
C ALA A 32 13.85 -16.93 -40.54
N ALA A 33 12.84 -17.79 -40.34
CA ALA A 33 11.95 -17.88 -39.19
C ALA A 33 12.21 -19.14 -38.34
N SER A 34 11.78 -19.00 -37.07
CA SER A 34 11.26 -20.03 -36.17
C SER A 34 12.19 -21.13 -35.64
N ALA A 35 12.22 -21.28 -34.30
CA ALA A 35 11.64 -22.45 -33.65
C ALA A 35 11.57 -22.27 -32.12
N SER A 36 10.37 -22.55 -31.58
CA SER A 36 10.10 -22.87 -30.20
C SER A 36 10.63 -24.26 -29.86
N SER A 37 11.27 -24.43 -28.70
CA SER A 37 11.75 -25.75 -28.26
C SER A 37 11.58 -25.97 -26.75
N SER A 38 10.57 -26.77 -26.41
CA SER A 38 10.48 -27.71 -25.27
C SER A 38 9.33 -28.66 -25.60
N PRO A 39 9.22 -29.90 -25.08
CA PRO A 39 10.13 -30.70 -24.25
C PRO A 39 10.37 -32.13 -24.82
N SER A 40 11.26 -32.95 -24.22
CA SER A 40 10.97 -34.36 -23.87
C SER A 40 12.15 -35.17 -23.30
N ALA A 41 11.83 -35.87 -22.21
CA ALA A 41 12.15 -37.24 -21.85
C ALA A 41 13.59 -37.79 -22.02
N GLY A 42 14.22 -38.06 -20.88
CA GLY A 42 15.31 -39.03 -20.72
C GLY A 42 15.26 -39.62 -19.32
N SER A 43 14.64 -40.79 -19.19
CA SER A 43 14.67 -41.64 -17.99
C SER A 43 16.06 -42.22 -17.79
N SER A 44 16.56 -42.26 -16.54
CA SER A 44 16.89 -43.50 -15.81
C SER A 44 17.87 -43.26 -14.64
N LEU A 45 17.36 -43.54 -13.45
CA LEU A 45 17.95 -44.33 -12.36
C LEU A 45 19.46 -44.23 -12.09
N VAL A 46 19.85 -43.63 -10.95
CA VAL A 46 20.66 -44.30 -9.89
C VAL A 46 20.84 -43.35 -8.69
N SER A 47 20.39 -43.80 -7.51
CA SER A 47 20.70 -43.18 -6.21
C SER A 47 22.12 -43.55 -5.77
N PRO A 48 22.93 -42.63 -5.22
CA PRO A 48 24.06 -43.02 -4.40
C PRO A 48 23.59 -43.34 -2.97
N VAL A 49 23.87 -44.57 -2.57
CA VAL A 49 23.77 -45.14 -1.22
C VAL A 49 24.60 -44.32 -0.22
N ALA A 50 23.99 -43.97 0.91
CA ALA A 50 24.68 -43.48 2.09
C ALA A 50 25.40 -44.64 2.79
N LYS A 51 26.71 -44.50 3.01
CA LYS A 51 27.52 -45.41 3.82
C LYS A 51 27.04 -45.35 5.28
N SER A 52 26.34 -46.40 5.71
CA SER A 52 26.15 -46.70 7.13
C SER A 52 27.11 -47.81 7.53
N THR A 53 28.01 -47.50 8.45
CA THR A 53 28.87 -48.45 9.14
C THR A 53 28.02 -49.33 10.07
N SER A 54 27.99 -50.63 9.78
CA SER A 54 27.42 -51.65 10.65
C SER A 54 28.39 -51.97 11.80
N GLN A 55 27.90 -51.86 13.04
CA GLN A 55 28.34 -52.71 14.13
C GLN A 55 27.11 -53.36 14.76
N ALA A 56 27.07 -54.69 14.68
CA ALA A 56 26.06 -55.53 15.28
C ALA A 56 26.43 -55.85 16.73
N ALA A 57 25.43 -55.79 17.61
CA ALA A 57 25.38 -56.59 18.83
C ALA A 57 23.92 -56.96 19.09
N ALA A 58 23.74 -58.22 19.46
CA ALA A 58 22.51 -58.99 19.45
C ALA A 58 21.49 -58.61 20.54
N GLN A 59 20.19 -58.90 20.30
CA GLN A 59 19.47 -60.02 20.94
C GLN A 59 17.94 -59.90 20.78
N ASN A 60 17.34 -61.07 20.62
CA ASN A 60 15.96 -61.49 20.87
C ASN A 60 14.79 -60.97 20.02
N GLN A 61 14.32 -61.91 19.19
CA GLN A 61 12.93 -62.04 18.76
C GLN A 61 11.95 -61.94 19.93
N THR A 62 10.87 -61.18 19.73
CA THR A 62 9.51 -61.60 20.10
C THR A 62 8.53 -61.01 19.09
N THR A 63 7.90 -61.93 18.35
CA THR A 63 6.48 -61.96 17.97
C THR A 63 5.73 -60.64 17.75
N SER A 64 5.33 -60.46 16.49
CA SER A 64 3.99 -60.02 16.06
C SER A 64 3.27 -59.01 16.95
N ALA A 65 3.36 -57.74 16.58
CA ALA A 65 2.28 -56.81 16.78
C ALA A 65 2.00 -56.11 15.45
N SER A 66 0.87 -56.44 14.84
CA SER A 66 0.23 -55.53 13.91
C SER A 66 -0.07 -54.27 14.71
N ALA A 67 0.81 -53.27 14.63
CA ALA A 67 0.54 -51.96 15.21
C ALA A 67 -0.77 -51.46 14.60
N PRO A 68 -1.76 -51.08 15.42
CA PRO A 68 -3.07 -50.82 14.88
C PRO A 68 -2.96 -49.52 14.06
N LEU A 69 -3.45 -49.58 12.82
CA LEU A 69 -3.58 -48.41 11.93
C LEU A 69 -4.32 -47.23 12.62
N THR A 70 -5.07 -47.50 13.70
CA THR A 70 -5.71 -46.50 14.57
C THR A 70 -4.71 -45.66 15.39
N GLY A 71 -3.56 -46.20 15.81
CA GLY A 71 -2.56 -45.43 16.56
C GLY A 71 -1.78 -44.45 15.67
N ALA A 72 -1.45 -44.87 14.45
CA ALA A 72 -0.75 -44.05 13.47
C ALA A 72 -1.63 -42.89 12.95
N THR A 73 -2.93 -43.13 12.77
CA THR A 73 -3.89 -42.09 12.36
C THR A 73 -4.15 -41.06 13.47
N VAL A 74 -4.23 -41.48 14.73
CA VAL A 74 -4.34 -40.56 15.87
C VAL A 74 -3.07 -39.72 16.07
N ALA A 75 -1.88 -40.34 15.93
CA ALA A 75 -0.62 -39.61 16.01
C ALA A 75 -0.44 -38.62 14.84
N ALA A 76 -0.85 -38.99 13.62
CA ALA A 76 -0.83 -38.09 12.46
C ALA A 76 -1.82 -36.92 12.63
N ALA A 77 -3.03 -37.18 13.16
CA ALA A 77 -4.01 -36.13 13.45
C ALA A 77 -3.53 -35.17 14.55
N ALA A 78 -2.89 -35.69 15.61
CA ALA A 78 -2.28 -34.88 16.66
C ALA A 78 -1.11 -34.03 16.13
N GLY A 79 -0.25 -34.61 15.28
CA GLY A 79 0.84 -33.88 14.62
C GLY A 79 0.33 -32.78 13.67
N ALA A 80 -0.75 -33.04 12.94
CA ALA A 80 -1.40 -32.04 12.08
C ALA A 80 -2.00 -30.89 12.91
N ALA A 81 -2.72 -31.20 13.99
CA ALA A 81 -3.28 -30.19 14.89
C ALA A 81 -2.18 -29.34 15.58
N ALA A 82 -1.07 -29.96 15.98
CA ALA A 82 0.10 -29.26 16.51
C ALA A 82 0.77 -28.38 15.43
N GLY A 83 0.85 -28.85 14.18
CA GLY A 83 1.35 -28.06 13.05
C GLY A 83 0.48 -26.82 12.76
N ASP A 84 -0.84 -26.97 12.80
CA ASP A 84 -1.78 -25.86 12.57
C ASP A 84 -1.73 -24.79 13.66
N THR A 85 -1.62 -25.20 14.92
CA THR A 85 -1.44 -24.26 16.04
C THR A 85 -0.09 -23.55 15.97
N GLY A 86 0.98 -24.26 15.62
CA GLY A 86 2.30 -23.67 15.38
C GLY A 86 2.28 -22.64 14.23
N ARG A 87 1.61 -22.96 13.12
CA ARG A 87 1.46 -22.02 11.99
C ARG A 87 0.68 -20.76 12.39
N ARG A 88 -0.45 -20.91 13.08
CA ARG A 88 -1.26 -19.76 13.54
C ARG A 88 -0.50 -18.86 14.50
N THR A 89 0.27 -19.43 15.43
CA THR A 89 1.07 -18.64 16.36
C THR A 89 2.19 -17.89 15.63
N ALA A 90 2.85 -18.51 14.64
CA ALA A 90 3.83 -17.84 13.78
C ALA A 90 3.22 -16.69 12.96
N GLU A 91 2.00 -16.88 12.42
CA GLU A 91 1.26 -15.85 11.71
C GLU A 91 0.87 -14.68 12.62
N GLN A 92 0.36 -14.96 13.81
CA GLN A 92 0.04 -13.96 14.82
C GLN A 92 1.27 -13.12 15.18
N GLN A 93 2.42 -13.77 15.40
CA GLN A 93 3.67 -13.08 15.71
C GLN A 93 4.17 -12.25 14.52
N ARG A 94 4.02 -12.74 13.28
CA ARG A 94 4.34 -11.96 12.07
C ARG A 94 3.50 -10.70 11.98
N LEU A 95 2.18 -10.80 12.17
CA LEU A 95 1.29 -9.65 12.17
C LEU A 95 1.63 -8.68 13.29
N ARG A 96 1.95 -9.19 14.49
CA ARG A 96 2.36 -8.34 15.61
C ARG A 96 3.62 -7.54 15.28
N ARG A 97 4.64 -8.17 14.68
CA ARG A 97 5.86 -7.46 14.24
C ARG A 97 5.58 -6.38 13.20
N ILE A 98 4.63 -6.60 12.29
CA ILE A 98 4.18 -5.60 11.31
C ILE A 98 3.54 -4.41 12.01
N VAL A 99 2.59 -4.66 12.92
CA VAL A 99 1.90 -3.62 13.68
C VAL A 99 2.89 -2.84 14.55
N ASP A 100 3.78 -3.51 15.26
CA ASP A 100 4.79 -2.86 16.10
C ASP A 100 5.74 -1.99 15.25
N ALA A 101 6.06 -2.39 14.00
CA ALA A 101 6.93 -1.61 13.12
C ALA A 101 6.29 -0.29 12.63
N VAL A 102 4.98 -0.25 12.44
CA VAL A 102 4.26 0.99 12.10
C VAL A 102 3.94 1.81 13.35
N ALA A 103 3.58 1.15 14.46
CA ALA A 103 3.30 1.79 15.73
C ALA A 103 4.54 2.47 16.31
N ARG A 104 5.75 1.94 16.11
CA ARG A 104 7.00 2.64 16.52
C ARG A 104 7.19 3.97 15.83
N GLN A 105 6.67 4.14 14.61
CA GLN A 105 6.78 5.39 13.87
C GLN A 105 5.72 6.39 14.31
N GLU A 106 4.54 5.91 14.72
CA GLU A 106 3.44 6.75 15.20
C GLU A 106 2.65 6.03 16.32
N PRO A 107 3.14 6.10 17.57
CA PRO A 107 2.56 5.35 18.69
C PRO A 107 1.26 5.96 19.23
N ALA A 108 0.96 7.21 18.86
CA ALA A 108 -0.25 7.89 19.29
C ALA A 108 -1.53 7.34 18.63
N LEU A 109 -1.40 6.53 17.56
CA LEU A 109 -2.53 6.00 16.80
C LEU A 109 -2.84 4.55 17.14
N SER A 110 -4.10 4.16 16.94
CA SER A 110 -4.49 2.75 16.88
C SER A 110 -4.04 2.17 15.54
N TRP A 111 -3.49 0.97 15.58
CA TRP A 111 -3.08 0.22 14.40
C TRP A 111 -3.62 -1.20 14.47
N ALA A 112 -4.04 -1.74 13.34
CA ALA A 112 -4.34 -3.16 13.25
C ALA A 112 -3.86 -3.74 11.92
N ALA A 113 -3.37 -4.97 11.98
CA ALA A 113 -3.05 -5.76 10.79
C ALA A 113 -3.77 -7.10 10.85
N GLY A 114 -4.30 -7.54 9.71
CA GLY A 114 -5.06 -8.77 9.62
C GLY A 114 -4.74 -9.56 8.36
N LEU A 115 -4.80 -10.88 8.45
CA LEU A 115 -4.69 -11.78 7.30
C LEU A 115 -6.09 -12.10 6.77
N ARG A 116 -6.34 -11.83 5.50
CA ARG A 116 -7.61 -12.13 4.85
C ARG A 116 -7.83 -13.64 4.71
N ASP A 117 -9.05 -14.06 4.38
CA ASP A 117 -9.43 -15.47 4.19
C ASP A 117 -8.65 -16.16 3.06
N ASP A 118 -8.04 -15.40 2.14
CA ASP A 118 -7.14 -15.91 1.10
C ASP A 118 -5.77 -16.34 1.62
N ALA A 119 -5.50 -16.17 2.93
CA ALA A 119 -4.26 -16.46 3.63
C ALA A 119 -3.00 -15.80 3.02
N ARG A 120 -3.16 -14.79 2.15
CA ARG A 120 -2.07 -14.12 1.43
C ARG A 120 -2.10 -12.62 1.63
N THR A 121 -3.28 -12.04 1.63
CA THR A 121 -3.44 -10.59 1.71
C THR A 121 -3.36 -10.15 3.16
N THR A 122 -2.27 -9.45 3.50
CA THR A 122 -2.13 -8.80 4.80
C THR A 122 -2.66 -7.37 4.69
N LEU A 123 -3.76 -7.09 5.37
CA LEU A 123 -4.33 -5.74 5.47
C LEU A 123 -3.69 -4.98 6.64
N LEU A 124 -3.46 -3.69 6.46
CA LEU A 124 -3.06 -2.76 7.52
C LEU A 124 -4.05 -1.59 7.56
N VAL A 125 -4.52 -1.25 8.76
CA VAL A 125 -5.50 -0.17 8.98
C VAL A 125 -5.13 0.69 10.19
N THR A 126 -5.61 1.93 10.14
CA THR A 126 -5.70 2.86 11.27
C THR A 126 -7.07 3.56 11.21
N ASP A 127 -7.63 3.84 12.38
CA ASP A 127 -8.92 4.52 12.58
C ASP A 127 -8.83 6.04 12.39
N LEU A 128 -7.62 6.60 12.27
CA LEU A 128 -7.37 8.04 12.11
C LEU A 128 -8.28 8.72 11.06
N ALA A 129 -8.45 8.12 9.89
CA ALA A 129 -9.41 8.59 8.89
C ALA A 129 -9.93 7.44 8.02
N GLY A 130 -10.59 6.48 8.66
CA GLY A 130 -11.27 5.38 7.96
C GLY A 130 -10.34 4.53 7.10
N GLY A 131 -9.13 4.22 7.60
CA GLY A 131 -8.12 3.42 6.91
C GLY A 131 -7.02 4.22 6.20
N TRP A 132 -7.07 5.56 6.20
CA TRP A 132 -5.98 6.37 5.65
C TRP A 132 -4.70 6.24 6.48
N ILE A 133 -3.59 5.93 5.82
CA ILE A 133 -2.28 5.83 6.46
C ILE A 133 -1.49 7.13 6.25
N PRO A 134 -1.02 7.81 7.31
CA PRO A 134 -0.21 9.01 7.18
C PRO A 134 1.04 8.82 6.29
N PRO A 135 1.43 9.82 5.49
CA PRO A 135 2.52 9.68 4.52
C PRO A 135 3.89 9.56 5.18
N HIS A 136 4.11 10.06 6.39
CA HIS A 136 5.40 9.90 7.08
C HIS A 136 5.62 8.46 7.58
N VAL A 137 4.55 7.70 7.82
CA VAL A 137 4.62 6.29 8.21
C VAL A 137 5.06 5.45 7.01
N ARG A 138 6.20 4.77 7.16
CA ARG A 138 6.75 3.85 6.18
C ARG A 138 6.19 2.46 6.39
N LEU A 139 5.80 1.81 5.29
CA LEU A 139 5.09 0.55 5.31
C LEU A 139 6.02 -0.64 5.07
N PRO A 140 5.85 -1.75 5.82
CA PRO A 140 6.43 -3.04 5.48
C PRO A 140 6.05 -3.53 4.07
N ALA A 141 6.90 -4.37 3.49
CA ALA A 141 6.62 -5.01 2.20
C ALA A 141 5.38 -5.93 2.24
N HIS A 142 4.73 -6.08 1.07
CA HIS A 142 3.59 -6.99 0.86
C HIS A 142 2.37 -6.71 1.75
N LEU A 143 2.08 -5.44 1.98
CA LEU A 143 0.86 -4.98 2.63
C LEU A 143 -0.14 -4.44 1.61
N THR A 144 -1.42 -4.61 1.94
CA THR A 144 -2.54 -4.03 1.22
C THR A 144 -3.26 -3.06 2.14
N LEU A 145 -3.64 -1.90 1.61
CA LEU A 145 -4.41 -0.90 2.35
C LEU A 145 -5.89 -1.01 1.96
N LEU A 146 -6.76 -0.47 2.82
CA LEU A 146 -8.16 -0.33 2.47
C LEU A 146 -8.33 0.60 1.27
N GLU A 147 -9.23 0.23 0.36
CA GLU A 147 -9.61 1.11 -0.75
C GLU A 147 -10.20 2.43 -0.21
N PRO A 148 -9.94 3.59 -0.83
CA PRO A 148 -10.63 4.82 -0.46
C PRO A 148 -12.16 4.64 -0.57
N ALA A 149 -12.86 4.76 0.55
CA ALA A 149 -14.31 4.65 0.65
C ALA A 149 -14.81 5.49 1.83
N THR A 150 -16.05 6.00 1.74
CA THR A 150 -16.72 6.62 2.89
C THR A 150 -16.97 5.55 3.95
N ARG A 151 -16.48 5.78 5.16
CA ARG A 151 -16.66 4.88 6.31
C ARG A 151 -17.23 5.64 7.49
N ARG A 152 -17.84 4.90 8.41
CA ARG A 152 -18.29 5.40 9.71
C ARG A 152 -17.11 6.07 10.43
N ARG A 153 -17.35 7.22 11.05
CA ARG A 153 -16.31 8.00 11.75
C ARG A 153 -15.89 7.36 13.06
N ASP A 154 -16.81 6.63 13.68
CA ASP A 154 -16.64 5.91 14.93
C ASP A 154 -16.23 4.44 14.72
N ALA A 155 -15.86 4.05 13.50
CA ALA A 155 -15.36 2.72 13.20
C ALA A 155 -14.00 2.49 13.85
N THR A 156 -13.90 1.48 14.71
CA THR A 156 -12.64 1.08 15.33
C THR A 156 -11.71 0.40 14.33
N VAL A 157 -10.44 0.23 14.66
CA VAL A 157 -9.49 -0.53 13.82
C VAL A 157 -9.93 -1.98 13.58
N GLU A 158 -10.68 -2.57 14.51
CA GLU A 158 -11.23 -3.93 14.40
C GLU A 158 -12.39 -3.95 13.38
N ASP A 159 -13.28 -2.97 13.46
CA ASP A 159 -14.38 -2.79 12.48
C ASP A 159 -13.82 -2.57 11.06
N LEU A 160 -12.71 -1.83 10.95
CA LEU A 160 -12.06 -1.55 9.67
C LEU A 160 -11.36 -2.77 9.05
N LEU A 161 -10.86 -3.70 9.86
CA LEU A 161 -10.29 -4.95 9.35
C LEU A 161 -11.36 -5.83 8.69
N GLY A 162 -12.57 -5.87 9.26
CA GLY A 162 -13.64 -6.74 8.79
C GLY A 162 -13.29 -8.23 8.89
N ALA A 163 -13.70 -9.03 7.89
CA ALA A 163 -13.44 -10.47 7.87
C ALA A 163 -11.93 -10.79 7.68
N VAL A 164 -11.29 -11.24 8.75
CA VAL A 164 -9.89 -11.68 8.79
C VAL A 164 -9.76 -12.96 9.62
N THR A 165 -8.82 -13.83 9.26
CA THR A 165 -8.59 -15.11 9.94
C THR A 165 -7.70 -14.99 11.17
N VAL A 166 -6.76 -14.04 11.13
CA VAL A 166 -5.77 -13.74 12.17
C VAL A 166 -5.59 -12.23 12.21
N ALA A 167 -5.54 -11.62 13.40
CA ALA A 167 -5.41 -10.17 13.57
C ALA A 167 -4.48 -9.82 14.73
N ALA A 168 -3.70 -8.77 14.55
CA ALA A 168 -2.94 -8.12 15.61
C ALA A 168 -3.36 -6.65 15.71
N VAL A 169 -3.53 -6.17 16.93
CA VAL A 169 -3.96 -4.80 17.23
C VAL A 169 -2.95 -4.14 18.17
N HIS A 170 -2.71 -2.86 17.95
CA HIS A 170 -1.98 -1.96 18.82
C HIS A 170 -2.90 -0.80 19.21
N HIS A 171 -2.97 -0.57 20.52
CA HIS A 171 -3.75 0.52 21.09
C HIS A 171 -2.87 1.76 21.23
N PRO A 172 -3.44 2.97 21.14
CA PRO A 172 -2.71 4.22 21.32
C PRO A 172 -1.86 4.22 22.60
N HIS A 173 -0.60 4.62 22.47
CA HIS A 173 0.36 4.71 23.58
C HIS A 173 0.64 3.38 24.32
N ALA A 174 0.24 2.24 23.75
CA ALA A 174 0.61 0.95 24.28
C ALA A 174 2.14 0.77 24.19
N TYR A 175 2.69 -0.01 25.12
CA TYR A 175 4.12 -0.30 25.11
C TYR A 175 4.50 -1.07 23.83
N ILE A 176 5.57 -0.62 23.17
CA ILE A 176 6.12 -1.26 21.99
C ILE A 176 7.58 -1.61 22.28
N SER A 177 7.91 -2.89 22.08
CA SER A 177 9.30 -3.34 22.21
C SER A 177 10.19 -2.71 21.12
N GLU A 178 11.47 -2.54 21.48
CA GLU A 178 12.52 -2.13 20.54
C GLU A 178 12.56 -3.00 19.28
N ALA A 179 13.01 -2.41 18.19
CA ALA A 179 13.13 -3.12 16.92
C ALA A 179 14.18 -4.23 17.04
N GLY A 180 13.71 -5.48 17.08
CA GLY A 180 14.58 -6.66 17.02
C GLY A 180 15.12 -6.93 15.61
N PRO A 181 16.05 -7.90 15.46
CA PRO A 181 16.60 -8.29 14.16
C PRO A 181 15.53 -8.85 13.19
N ASP A 182 14.43 -9.36 13.73
CA ASP A 182 13.31 -9.91 12.96
C ASP A 182 12.28 -8.84 12.54
N ALA A 183 12.57 -7.56 12.76
CA ALA A 183 11.68 -6.47 12.35
C ALA A 183 11.55 -6.44 10.81
N PRO A 184 10.33 -6.25 10.28
CA PRO A 184 10.11 -6.25 8.84
C PRO A 184 10.74 -5.02 8.18
N ALA A 185 11.30 -5.20 6.98
CA ALA A 185 11.86 -4.11 6.19
C ALA A 185 10.75 -3.15 5.70
N LEU A 186 10.96 -1.85 5.90
CA LEU A 186 10.02 -0.77 5.56
C LEU A 186 10.17 -0.33 4.10
N SER A 187 9.89 -1.22 3.15
CA SER A 187 10.07 -1.00 1.71
C SER A 187 8.78 -1.08 0.87
N GLY A 188 7.63 -1.27 1.51
CA GLY A 188 6.35 -1.54 0.84
C GLY A 188 5.55 -0.32 0.39
N ASP A 189 6.00 0.89 0.70
CA ASP A 189 5.20 2.10 0.49
C ASP A 189 4.70 2.30 -0.93
N ARG A 190 5.54 2.07 -1.94
CA ARG A 190 5.18 2.25 -3.35
C ARG A 190 4.02 1.33 -3.74
N THR A 191 4.13 0.05 -3.40
CA THR A 191 3.13 -0.95 -3.76
C THR A 191 1.84 -0.76 -2.97
N ALA A 192 1.94 -0.47 -1.67
CA ALA A 192 0.78 -0.37 -0.78
C ALA A 192 -0.06 0.90 -1.02
N ARG A 193 0.58 2.00 -1.44
CA ARG A 193 -0.08 3.30 -1.66
C ARG A 193 -0.46 3.56 -3.11
N THR A 194 -0.49 2.52 -3.94
CA THR A 194 -0.98 2.62 -5.32
C THR A 194 -2.50 2.74 -5.30
N ALA A 195 -3.04 3.81 -5.88
CA ALA A 195 -4.47 4.07 -5.96
C ALA A 195 -4.94 4.19 -7.42
N PRO A 196 -6.22 3.90 -7.72
CA PRO A 196 -6.76 4.01 -9.07
C PRO A 196 -6.61 5.42 -9.64
N THR A 197 -6.35 5.55 -10.93
CA THR A 197 -6.26 6.87 -11.58
C THR A 197 -7.61 7.60 -11.46
N ILE A 198 -7.55 8.88 -11.04
CA ILE A 198 -8.72 9.75 -10.99
C ILE A 198 -8.85 10.46 -12.34
N ASP A 199 -10.04 10.40 -12.92
CA ASP A 199 -10.35 11.16 -14.13
C ASP A 199 -10.41 12.67 -13.84
N GLU A 200 -9.92 13.49 -14.76
CA GLU A 200 -9.82 14.95 -14.58
C GLU A 200 -9.25 15.38 -13.22
N LEU A 201 -8.18 14.71 -12.77
CA LEU A 201 -7.52 14.99 -11.48
C LEU A 201 -7.23 16.47 -11.25
N GLY A 202 -6.79 17.19 -12.30
CA GLY A 202 -6.43 18.59 -12.23
C GLY A 202 -7.61 19.50 -11.83
N PRO A 203 -8.68 19.57 -12.63
CA PRO A 203 -9.90 20.30 -12.29
C PRO A 203 -10.48 19.87 -10.93
N THR A 204 -10.54 18.57 -10.66
CA THR A 204 -11.09 18.03 -9.40
C THR A 204 -10.31 18.50 -8.18
N LEU A 205 -8.97 18.49 -8.26
CA LEU A 205 -8.11 18.95 -7.17
C LEU A 205 -8.27 20.45 -6.90
N ILE A 206 -8.30 21.28 -7.94
CA ILE A 206 -8.48 22.73 -7.81
C ILE A 206 -9.84 23.05 -7.17
N ASP A 207 -10.89 22.42 -7.66
CA ASP A 207 -12.25 22.63 -7.20
C ASP A 207 -12.44 22.20 -5.73
N HIS A 208 -11.79 21.10 -5.33
CA HIS A 208 -11.77 20.63 -3.96
C HIS A 208 -11.01 21.58 -3.02
N VAL A 209 -9.78 21.96 -3.38
CA VAL A 209 -8.94 22.88 -2.62
C VAL A 209 -9.60 24.25 -2.44
N ARG A 210 -10.35 24.72 -3.45
CA ARG A 210 -11.11 25.98 -3.40
C ARG A 210 -12.28 25.94 -2.43
N ARG A 211 -12.94 24.79 -2.25
CA ARG A 211 -14.09 24.63 -1.34
C ARG A 211 -13.72 24.51 0.13
N GLN A 212 -12.45 24.32 0.44
CA GLN A 212 -12.02 23.95 1.79
C GLN A 212 -11.44 25.17 2.51
N ASP A 213 -12.29 25.79 3.34
CA ASP A 213 -12.03 27.06 4.04
C ASP A 213 -10.88 27.00 5.07
N GLY A 214 -10.48 25.80 5.49
CA GLY A 214 -9.43 25.57 6.50
C GLY A 214 -8.02 25.32 5.95
N LEU A 215 -7.83 25.34 4.62
CA LEU A 215 -6.52 25.08 4.02
C LEU A 215 -5.58 26.27 4.15
N PRO A 216 -4.30 26.04 4.54
CA PRO A 216 -3.27 27.05 4.43
C PRO A 216 -3.17 27.56 2.99
N ARG A 217 -3.01 28.88 2.81
CA ARG A 217 -2.89 29.51 1.49
C ARG A 217 -1.78 28.90 0.63
N VAL A 218 -0.69 28.46 1.26
CA VAL A 218 0.42 27.76 0.57
C VAL A 218 -0.04 26.44 -0.07
N ALA A 219 -0.93 25.68 0.58
CA ALA A 219 -1.45 24.43 0.01
C ALA A 219 -2.30 24.71 -1.24
N GLN A 220 -3.06 25.81 -1.24
CA GLN A 220 -3.82 26.24 -2.41
C GLN A 220 -2.90 26.64 -3.57
N ALA A 221 -1.87 27.44 -3.29
CA ALA A 221 -0.88 27.86 -4.30
C ALA A 221 -0.15 26.65 -4.92
N VAL A 222 0.32 25.74 -4.08
CA VAL A 222 1.04 24.53 -4.50
C VAL A 222 0.14 23.60 -5.32
N ALA A 223 -1.13 23.41 -4.92
CA ALA A 223 -2.07 22.59 -5.69
C ALA A 223 -2.31 23.17 -7.09
N ILE A 224 -2.52 24.49 -7.21
CA ILE A 224 -2.70 25.16 -8.50
C ILE A 224 -1.43 25.05 -9.36
N ALA A 225 -0.25 25.26 -8.77
CA ALA A 225 1.03 25.12 -9.47
C ALA A 225 1.23 23.69 -9.98
N ALA A 226 0.97 22.68 -9.14
CA ALA A 226 1.10 21.27 -9.50
C ALA A 226 0.17 20.86 -10.65
N VAL A 227 -1.10 21.28 -10.62
CA VAL A 227 -2.07 20.97 -11.70
C VAL A 227 -1.66 21.62 -13.02
N ARG A 228 -1.15 22.86 -12.96
CA ARG A 228 -0.65 23.57 -14.14
C ARG A 228 0.74 23.11 -14.58
N LYS A 229 1.34 22.13 -13.88
CA LYS A 229 2.71 21.63 -14.08
C LYS A 229 3.76 22.75 -14.00
N TYR A 230 3.47 23.76 -13.20
CA TYR A 230 4.46 24.75 -12.82
C TYR A 230 5.34 24.20 -11.71
N GLY A 231 6.62 24.57 -11.75
CA GLY A 231 7.53 24.27 -10.63
C GLY A 231 7.02 24.96 -9.37
N VAL A 232 7.13 24.26 -8.24
CA VAL A 232 6.85 24.82 -6.91
C VAL A 232 8.15 25.40 -6.37
N PRO A 233 8.22 26.69 -6.01
CA PRO A 233 9.38 27.29 -5.36
C PRO A 233 9.77 26.56 -4.07
N ASP A 234 11.08 26.45 -3.79
CA ASP A 234 11.57 25.71 -2.62
C ASP A 234 11.05 26.26 -1.28
N ASN A 235 10.91 27.59 -1.19
CA ASN A 235 10.34 28.26 -0.02
C ASN A 235 8.85 27.92 0.20
N GLU A 236 8.06 27.78 -0.86
CA GLU A 236 6.66 27.35 -0.76
C GLU A 236 6.57 25.87 -0.38
N ALA A 237 7.48 25.04 -0.92
CA ALA A 237 7.56 23.63 -0.56
C ALA A 237 7.96 23.42 0.91
N GLU A 238 8.88 24.23 1.44
CA GLU A 238 9.27 24.23 2.86
C GLU A 238 8.10 24.68 3.75
N LEU A 239 7.46 25.81 3.42
CA LEU A 239 6.31 26.30 4.15
C LEU A 239 5.14 25.30 4.18
N LEU A 240 4.93 24.56 3.07
CA LEU A 240 3.93 23.49 3.03
C LEU A 240 4.27 22.35 4.00
N ARG A 241 5.53 21.91 4.04
CA ARG A 241 5.97 20.84 4.96
C ARG A 241 5.81 21.24 6.43
N ASP A 242 6.13 22.49 6.75
CA ASP A 242 5.97 23.02 8.10
C ASP A 242 4.50 23.03 8.51
N LYS A 243 3.62 23.53 7.63
CA LYS A 243 2.17 23.54 7.89
C LYS A 243 1.58 22.14 8.00
N THR A 244 2.01 21.19 7.17
CA THR A 244 1.62 19.79 7.30
C THR A 244 2.05 19.20 8.64
N THR A 245 3.27 19.52 9.10
CA THR A 245 3.78 19.06 10.39
C THR A 245 3.00 19.64 11.57
N GLU A 246 2.67 20.93 11.52
CA GLU A 246 1.84 21.61 12.53
C GLU A 246 0.44 20.98 12.61
N ILE A 247 -0.23 20.78 11.47
CA ILE A 247 -1.56 20.16 11.42
C ILE A 247 -1.49 18.72 11.92
N ARG A 248 -0.48 17.95 11.51
CA ARG A 248 -0.26 16.59 12.00
C ARG A 248 -0.14 16.56 13.52
N GLN A 249 0.71 17.39 14.11
CA GLN A 249 0.89 17.42 15.55
C GLN A 249 -0.40 17.80 16.28
N SER A 250 -1.14 18.77 15.76
CA SER A 250 -2.45 19.16 16.29
C SER A 250 -3.45 18.00 16.25
N VAL A 251 -3.52 17.27 15.13
CA VAL A 251 -4.40 16.10 14.98
C VAL A 251 -4.02 15.00 15.95
N LEU A 252 -2.74 14.64 16.03
CA LEU A 252 -2.26 13.58 16.93
C LEU A 252 -2.50 13.91 18.41
N THR A 253 -2.43 15.20 18.78
CA THR A 253 -2.72 15.64 20.15
C THR A 253 -4.23 15.59 20.47
N ALA A 254 -5.09 15.81 19.47
CA ALA A 254 -6.54 15.77 19.64
C ALA A 254 -7.12 14.35 19.50
N TYR A 255 -6.35 13.39 19.00
CA TYR A 255 -6.78 12.01 18.82
C TYR A 255 -7.15 11.36 20.17
N PRO A 256 -8.26 10.60 20.25
CA PRO A 256 -9.15 10.13 19.17
C PRO A 256 -10.27 11.10 18.76
N ASP A 257 -10.43 12.22 19.45
CA ASP A 257 -11.50 13.21 19.23
C ASP A 257 -11.13 14.26 18.16
N HIS A 258 -10.23 13.92 17.23
CA HIS A 258 -9.71 14.85 16.24
C HIS A 258 -10.74 15.21 15.16
N ASN A 259 -10.73 16.47 14.74
CA ASN A 259 -11.55 16.92 13.63
C ASN A 259 -10.96 16.45 12.28
N VAL A 260 -11.58 15.45 11.68
CA VAL A 260 -11.15 14.89 10.40
C VAL A 260 -11.30 15.88 9.22
N THR A 261 -11.98 17.03 9.37
CA THR A 261 -11.98 18.11 8.36
C THR A 261 -10.65 18.86 8.34
N ALA A 262 -10.01 19.05 9.50
CA ALA A 262 -8.67 19.64 9.60
C ALA A 262 -7.60 18.72 9.01
N MET A 263 -7.80 17.40 9.10
CA MET A 263 -6.97 16.38 8.44
C MET A 263 -6.92 16.55 6.92
N GLY A 264 -8.02 16.95 6.28
CA GLY A 264 -8.07 17.13 4.82
C GLY A 264 -6.96 18.04 4.28
N ALA A 265 -6.46 18.98 5.09
CA ALA A 265 -5.33 19.84 4.74
C ALA A 265 -3.95 19.15 4.87
N ALA A 266 -3.75 18.26 5.85
CA ALA A 266 -2.52 17.47 6.00
C ALA A 266 -2.38 16.37 4.95
N ILE A 267 -3.50 15.91 4.38
CA ILE A 267 -3.50 14.86 3.34
C ILE A 267 -2.94 15.42 2.00
N ILE A 268 -2.92 16.75 1.78
CA ILE A 268 -2.40 17.43 0.58
C ILE A 268 -0.87 17.66 0.64
N ASP A 269 -0.10 16.84 1.35
CA ASP A 269 1.37 16.93 1.31
C ASP A 269 1.91 16.44 -0.05
N THR A 270 2.07 17.39 -0.98
CA THR A 270 2.66 17.17 -2.31
C THR A 270 4.18 17.31 -2.33
N GLY A 271 4.83 17.49 -1.18
CA GLY A 271 6.20 18.01 -1.05
C GLY A 271 7.35 17.11 -1.54
N ARG A 272 7.08 15.90 -2.07
CA ARG A 272 8.14 15.01 -2.59
C ARG A 272 7.75 14.18 -3.83
N CYS A 273 6.68 14.56 -4.55
CA CYS A 273 6.24 13.80 -5.71
C CYS A 273 6.71 14.51 -7.01
N ARG A 274 7.86 14.08 -7.56
CA ARG A 274 8.29 14.46 -8.94
C ARG A 274 7.31 13.99 -10.03
N TYR A 275 6.30 13.21 -9.65
CA TYR A 275 5.14 12.84 -10.46
C TYR A 275 3.88 13.13 -9.65
N ALA A 276 3.32 14.33 -9.82
CA ALA A 276 2.17 14.87 -9.08
C ALA A 276 0.83 14.10 -9.28
N VAL A 277 0.86 12.92 -9.91
CA VAL A 277 -0.33 12.19 -10.35
C VAL A 277 -0.64 10.98 -9.46
N GLU A 278 0.36 10.36 -8.82
CA GLU A 278 0.15 9.19 -7.95
C GLU A 278 -0.26 9.57 -6.52
N CYS A 279 0.28 10.66 -5.98
CA CYS A 279 0.01 11.08 -4.59
C CYS A 279 -1.40 11.70 -4.43
N ALA A 280 -1.88 12.42 -5.44
CA ALA A 280 -3.18 13.08 -5.40
C ALA A 280 -4.34 12.08 -5.56
N SER A 281 -4.13 10.90 -6.15
CA SER A 281 -5.17 9.89 -6.32
C SER A 281 -5.67 9.29 -4.98
N ALA A 282 -4.76 8.88 -4.09
CA ALA A 282 -5.15 8.31 -2.79
C ALA A 282 -5.70 9.40 -1.83
N THR A 283 -5.05 10.57 -1.83
CA THR A 283 -5.40 11.74 -1.02
C THR A 283 -6.75 12.34 -1.42
N ALA A 284 -6.98 12.57 -2.72
CA ALA A 284 -8.21 13.22 -3.18
C ALA A 284 -9.42 12.31 -2.98
N ARG A 285 -9.29 10.99 -3.14
CA ARG A 285 -10.44 10.07 -3.00
C ARG A 285 -10.96 9.98 -1.57
N ILE A 286 -10.10 10.12 -0.55
CA ILE A 286 -10.51 10.11 0.87
C ILE A 286 -11.21 11.40 1.27
N THR A 287 -10.83 12.53 0.67
CA THR A 287 -11.48 13.82 0.93
C THR A 287 -12.67 14.10 0.00
N LEU A 288 -12.71 13.51 -1.20
CA LEU A 288 -13.81 13.64 -2.18
C LEU A 288 -14.97 12.66 -1.93
N LEU A 289 -14.76 11.57 -1.20
CA LEU A 289 -15.82 10.66 -0.77
C LEU A 289 -16.49 11.13 0.54
N ARG A 290 -16.40 12.42 0.85
CA ARG A 290 -17.12 13.07 1.94
C ARG A 290 -18.19 14.01 1.42
#